data_AF-A0A413H3D6-F1
#
_entry.id   AF-A0A413H3D6-F1
#
_cell.length_a   1.000
_cell.length_b   1.000
_cell.length_c   1.000
_cell.angle_alpha   90.00
_cell.angle_beta   90.00
_cell.angle_gamma   90.00
#
_symmetry.space_group_name_H-M   'P 1'
#
loop_
_entity.id
_entity.type
_entity.pdbx_description
1 polymer ?
#
loop_
_entity_poly.entity_id
_entity_poly.type
_entity_poly.pdbx_seq_one_letter_code
_entity_poly.pdbx_strand_id
1 'polypeptide(L)'
;MDFDEWAGDMHSTAHDVALMMQEAMKNDTIREVVASEDSWIEVTGADGTDHSHSMDTHNVLLGQDGNIGGKTGTTDDAGYCFTSAYNRDGDEIYTVILNSTTTDQRFTDTASLANWYYGHKVTVAIANTQEKTANGNPLMARIGQTDWTDKTIDATLADPTAQATVFSLAGEVTEKVSYDDLSGTVHVGDKVGSVTLKQDGTKIAVMDLVADEEGAGPNPIEWLLVKLDRLGRRIDNRPLTAESETVAKAPEV
;
A
#
# COMPACT_ATOMS: atom_id res chain seq x y z
N MET A 1 8.20 -7.00 -47.70
CA MET A 1 8.80 -6.87 -46.37
C MET A 1 9.91 -7.89 -46.33
N ASP A 2 11.12 -7.43 -46.07
CA ASP A 2 12.35 -8.23 -46.18
C ASP A 2 12.55 -9.03 -44.88
N PHE A 3 11.55 -9.87 -44.56
CA PHE A 3 11.39 -10.55 -43.28
C PHE A 3 12.64 -11.34 -42.84
N ASP A 4 13.46 -11.80 -43.78
CA ASP A 4 14.63 -12.64 -43.51
C ASP A 4 15.97 -11.91 -43.59
N GLU A 5 16.02 -10.70 -44.18
CA GLU A 5 17.31 -10.02 -44.43
C GLU A 5 17.87 -9.37 -43.15
N TRP A 6 17.01 -9.17 -42.13
CA TRP A 6 17.35 -8.56 -40.85
C TRP A 6 16.73 -9.33 -39.65
N ALA A 7 16.50 -10.64 -39.80
CA ALA A 7 15.96 -11.49 -38.74
C ALA A 7 16.89 -11.50 -37.51
N GLY A 8 16.63 -10.58 -36.57
CA GLY A 8 17.29 -10.52 -35.28
C GLY A 8 16.53 -11.37 -34.26
N ASP A 9 17.26 -11.93 -33.28
CA ASP A 9 16.65 -12.56 -32.10
C ASP A 9 16.08 -11.48 -31.16
N MET A 10 14.94 -10.90 -31.53
CA MET A 10 14.24 -9.88 -30.77
C MET A 10 13.06 -10.52 -30.03
N HIS A 11 13.22 -10.72 -28.73
CA HIS A 11 12.16 -11.26 -27.87
C HIS A 11 12.09 -10.50 -26.54
N SER A 12 10.95 -10.61 -25.88
CA SER A 12 10.72 -10.10 -24.53
C SER A 12 9.64 -10.93 -23.85
N THR A 13 9.41 -10.69 -22.56
CA THR A 13 8.35 -11.33 -21.78
C THR A 13 7.37 -10.30 -21.25
N ALA A 14 6.16 -10.72 -20.85
CA ALA A 14 5.19 -9.81 -20.23
C ALA A 14 5.76 -9.11 -18.98
N HIS A 15 6.57 -9.84 -18.20
CA HIS A 15 7.27 -9.31 -17.04
C HIS A 15 8.28 -8.22 -17.43
N ASP A 16 9.12 -8.48 -18.43
CA ASP A 16 10.16 -7.52 -18.82
C ASP A 16 9.57 -6.27 -19.50
N VAL A 17 8.48 -6.43 -20.25
CA VAL A 17 7.72 -5.29 -20.80
C VAL A 17 7.09 -4.46 -19.67
N ALA A 18 6.54 -5.10 -18.63
CA ALA A 18 5.99 -4.38 -17.49
C ALA A 18 7.08 -3.58 -16.74
N LEU A 19 8.26 -4.19 -16.52
CA LEU A 19 9.41 -3.49 -15.94
C LEU A 19 9.90 -2.33 -16.83
N MET A 20 9.94 -2.54 -18.14
CA MET A 20 10.32 -1.50 -19.10
C MET A 20 9.34 -0.33 -19.05
N MET A 21 8.04 -0.60 -19.07
CA MET A 21 7.01 0.44 -18.97
C MET A 21 7.10 1.18 -17.64
N GLN A 22 7.28 0.45 -16.52
CA GLN A 22 7.48 1.04 -15.20
C GLN A 22 8.69 1.99 -15.17
N GLU A 23 9.81 1.60 -15.76
CA GLU A 23 11.00 2.44 -15.83
C GLU A 23 10.78 3.65 -16.73
N ALA A 24 10.17 3.44 -17.90
CA ALA A 24 9.88 4.51 -18.86
C ALA A 24 8.94 5.58 -18.27
N MET A 25 7.95 5.16 -17.48
CA MET A 25 6.98 6.05 -16.83
C MET A 25 7.56 6.89 -15.68
N LYS A 26 8.84 6.71 -15.31
CA LYS A 26 9.56 7.64 -14.43
C LYS A 26 9.99 8.93 -15.13
N ASN A 27 9.99 8.94 -16.47
CA ASN A 27 10.37 10.10 -17.26
C ASN A 27 9.11 10.89 -17.67
N ASP A 28 8.98 12.14 -17.19
CA ASP A 28 7.81 12.98 -17.45
C ASP A 28 7.54 13.22 -18.93
N THR A 29 8.58 13.30 -19.77
CA THR A 29 8.41 13.41 -21.23
C THR A 29 7.78 12.16 -21.82
N ILE A 30 8.17 10.97 -21.36
CA ILE A 30 7.54 9.73 -21.82
C ILE A 30 6.08 9.69 -21.36
N ARG A 31 5.80 10.06 -20.10
CA ARG A 31 4.42 10.11 -19.57
C ARG A 31 3.54 11.02 -20.42
N GLU A 32 4.02 12.22 -20.74
CA GLU A 32 3.30 13.18 -21.58
C GLU A 32 3.01 12.60 -22.97
N VAL A 33 4.00 11.98 -23.61
CA VAL A 33 3.86 11.41 -24.96
C VAL A 33 2.90 10.22 -24.98
N VAL A 34 2.95 9.30 -24.01
CA VAL A 34 2.05 8.13 -24.01
C VAL A 34 0.62 8.49 -23.58
N ALA A 35 0.44 9.66 -22.96
CA ALA A 35 -0.86 10.21 -22.57
C ALA A 35 -1.45 11.16 -23.62
N SER A 36 -0.74 11.48 -24.70
CA SER A 36 -1.24 12.39 -25.73
C SER A 36 -2.32 11.75 -26.59
N GLU A 37 -3.35 12.53 -26.91
CA GLU A 37 -4.37 12.20 -27.90
C GLU A 37 -3.82 12.38 -29.34
N ASP A 38 -4.71 12.40 -30.32
CA ASP A 38 -4.36 12.61 -31.72
C ASP A 38 -3.49 13.86 -31.88
N SER A 39 -2.41 13.72 -32.64
CA SER A 39 -1.40 14.76 -32.84
C SER A 39 -1.15 15.00 -34.32
N TRP A 40 -0.34 16.01 -34.63
CA TRP A 40 0.08 16.30 -35.99
C TRP A 40 1.59 16.47 -36.04
N ILE A 41 2.18 16.02 -37.14
CA ILE A 41 3.56 16.32 -37.50
C ILE A 41 3.57 17.23 -38.71
N GLU A 42 4.38 18.28 -38.64
CA GLU A 42 4.67 19.16 -39.75
C GLU A 42 6.02 18.78 -40.33
N VAL A 43 6.05 18.48 -41.63
CA VAL A 43 7.27 18.10 -42.35
C VAL A 43 7.41 18.94 -43.61
N THR A 44 8.61 19.48 -43.83
CA THR A 44 8.94 20.14 -45.10
C THR A 44 9.48 19.07 -46.05
N GLY A 45 8.77 18.87 -47.17
CA GLY A 45 9.14 17.95 -48.23
C GLY A 45 10.46 18.35 -48.91
N ALA A 46 11.06 17.41 -49.64
CA ALA A 46 12.30 17.66 -50.38
C ALA A 46 12.15 18.74 -51.48
N ASP A 47 10.92 19.04 -51.89
CA ASP A 47 10.55 20.12 -52.81
C ASP A 47 10.34 21.48 -52.12
N GLY A 48 10.51 21.54 -50.79
CA GLY A 48 10.32 22.73 -49.98
C GLY A 48 8.86 23.03 -49.61
N THR A 49 7.92 22.13 -49.90
CA THR A 49 6.51 22.30 -49.51
C THR A 49 6.26 21.75 -48.11
N ASP A 50 5.48 22.47 -47.31
CA ASP A 50 5.10 22.01 -45.97
C ASP A 50 3.90 21.06 -46.04
N HIS A 51 3.97 19.97 -45.28
CA HIS A 51 2.93 18.97 -45.15
C HIS A 51 2.59 18.75 -43.68
N SER A 52 1.30 18.65 -43.40
CA SER A 52 0.77 18.23 -42.11
C SER A 52 0.26 16.80 -42.20
N HIS A 53 0.68 15.94 -41.28
CA HIS A 53 0.18 14.57 -41.16
C HIS A 53 -0.43 14.36 -39.78
N SER A 54 -1.69 13.91 -39.75
CA SER A 54 -2.32 13.47 -38.51
C SER A 54 -1.73 12.15 -38.04
N MET A 55 -1.60 12.01 -36.73
CA MET A 55 -1.18 10.81 -36.03
C MET A 55 -2.25 10.46 -35.02
N ASP A 56 -3.03 9.42 -35.32
CA ASP A 56 -4.12 8.99 -34.46
C ASP A 56 -3.59 8.08 -33.34
N THR A 57 -4.08 8.29 -32.12
CA THR A 57 -3.74 7.38 -31.02
C THR A 57 -4.41 6.02 -31.24
N HIS A 58 -3.62 4.96 -31.14
CA HIS A 58 -4.14 3.59 -31.22
C HIS A 58 -4.60 3.04 -29.87
N ASN A 59 -4.39 3.77 -28.78
CA ASN A 59 -4.86 3.36 -27.45
C ASN A 59 -6.32 3.79 -27.26
N VAL A 60 -7.25 2.87 -27.55
CA VAL A 60 -8.68 3.14 -27.41
C VAL A 60 -9.14 3.24 -25.94
N LEU A 61 -8.29 2.87 -24.98
CA LEU A 61 -8.60 2.95 -23.55
C LEU A 61 -8.12 4.26 -22.92
N LEU A 62 -7.38 5.11 -23.66
CA LEU A 62 -6.82 6.34 -23.12
C LEU A 62 -7.90 7.21 -22.46
N GLY A 63 -7.63 7.65 -21.22
CA GLY A 63 -8.56 8.45 -20.42
C GLY A 63 -9.74 7.69 -19.80
N GLN A 64 -9.93 6.40 -20.12
CA GLN A 64 -11.03 5.59 -19.58
C GLN A 64 -10.60 4.86 -18.31
N ASP A 65 -11.44 4.93 -17.27
CA ASP A 65 -11.27 4.22 -16.00
C ASP A 65 -9.84 4.30 -15.45
N GLY A 66 -9.22 5.48 -15.52
CA GLY A 66 -7.87 5.74 -15.03
C GLY A 66 -6.72 5.30 -15.94
N ASN A 67 -6.96 4.93 -17.21
CA ASN A 67 -5.86 4.69 -18.14
C ASN A 67 -5.13 6.01 -18.45
N ILE A 68 -3.83 6.04 -18.17
CA ILE A 68 -2.97 7.22 -18.33
C ILE A 68 -1.95 7.07 -19.47
N GLY A 69 -2.08 6.01 -20.28
CA GLY A 69 -1.23 5.78 -21.44
C GLY A 69 -0.90 4.31 -21.69
N GLY A 70 -0.06 4.08 -22.69
CA GLY A 70 0.37 2.75 -23.08
C GLY A 70 1.00 2.70 -24.46
N LYS A 71 1.31 1.49 -24.91
CA LYS A 71 1.85 1.24 -26.24
C LYS A 71 1.26 -0.03 -26.85
N THR A 72 0.70 0.11 -28.05
CA THR A 72 0.24 -0.99 -28.89
C THR A 72 1.37 -1.56 -29.74
N GLY A 73 1.29 -2.84 -30.08
CA GLY A 73 2.18 -3.48 -31.05
C GLY A 73 1.47 -4.64 -31.75
N THR A 74 1.71 -4.80 -33.05
CA THR A 74 1.12 -5.89 -33.84
C THR A 74 2.09 -6.32 -34.93
N THR A 75 2.32 -7.62 -35.02
CA THR A 75 2.91 -8.31 -36.18
C THR A 75 2.20 -9.65 -36.35
N ASP A 76 2.36 -10.30 -37.50
CA ASP A 76 1.75 -11.63 -37.73
C ASP A 76 2.25 -12.67 -36.71
N ASP A 77 3.52 -12.58 -36.31
CA ASP A 77 4.13 -13.53 -35.35
C ASP A 77 3.87 -13.17 -33.88
N ALA A 78 3.83 -11.88 -33.54
CA ALA A 78 3.64 -11.43 -32.15
C ALA A 78 2.16 -11.36 -31.74
N GLY A 79 1.24 -11.41 -32.70
CA GLY A 79 -0.18 -11.15 -32.49
C GLY A 79 -0.45 -9.72 -32.04
N TYR A 80 -1.60 -9.50 -31.39
CA TYR A 80 -2.01 -8.18 -30.92
C TYR A 80 -1.55 -7.96 -29.48
N CYS A 81 -0.61 -7.05 -29.29
CA CYS A 81 0.00 -6.72 -28.00
C CYS A 81 -0.40 -5.32 -27.52
N PHE A 82 -0.50 -5.18 -26.20
CA PHE A 82 -0.68 -3.89 -25.55
C PHE A 82 -0.06 -3.89 -24.16
N THR A 83 0.79 -2.89 -23.89
CA THR A 83 1.18 -2.54 -22.52
C THR A 83 0.51 -1.22 -22.14
N SER A 84 -0.01 -1.12 -20.93
CA SER A 84 -0.76 0.05 -20.50
C SER A 84 -0.44 0.45 -19.08
N ALA A 85 -0.59 1.74 -18.78
CA ALA A 85 -0.50 2.30 -17.45
C ALA A 85 -1.88 2.77 -16.99
N TYR A 86 -2.27 2.37 -15.78
CA TYR A 86 -3.50 2.82 -15.13
C TYR A 86 -3.14 3.48 -13.80
N ASN A 87 -3.84 4.54 -13.44
CA ASN A 87 -3.78 5.16 -12.12
C ASN A 87 -5.20 5.46 -11.64
N ARG A 88 -5.62 4.79 -10.54
CA ARG A 88 -6.86 5.10 -9.84
C ARG A 88 -6.53 5.47 -8.40
N ASP A 89 -6.94 6.67 -7.98
CA ASP A 89 -6.74 7.18 -6.62
C ASP A 89 -5.28 7.12 -6.12
N GLY A 90 -4.32 7.30 -7.03
CA GLY A 90 -2.88 7.26 -6.71
C GLY A 90 -2.26 5.87 -6.70
N ASP A 91 -3.04 4.79 -6.91
CA ASP A 91 -2.54 3.43 -7.10
C ASP A 91 -2.27 3.21 -8.60
N GLU A 92 -0.99 3.27 -8.98
CA GLU A 92 -0.55 3.10 -10.37
C GLU A 92 -0.13 1.65 -10.66
N ILE A 93 -0.67 1.07 -11.73
CA ILE A 93 -0.33 -0.28 -12.19
C ILE A 93 0.04 -0.30 -13.68
N TYR A 94 0.76 -1.35 -14.07
CA TYR A 94 1.06 -1.66 -15.47
C TYR A 94 0.47 -3.00 -15.84
N THR A 95 -0.25 -3.05 -16.96
CA THR A 95 -0.77 -4.29 -17.54
C THR A 95 -0.07 -4.60 -18.85
N VAL A 96 0.09 -5.88 -19.15
CA VAL A 96 0.71 -6.33 -20.40
C VAL A 96 -0.07 -7.52 -20.95
N ILE A 97 -0.63 -7.34 -22.14
CA ILE A 97 -1.27 -8.39 -22.93
C ILE A 97 -0.38 -8.64 -24.15
N LEU A 98 0.07 -9.88 -24.33
CA LEU A 98 0.86 -10.32 -25.49
C LEU A 98 0.10 -11.39 -26.26
N ASN A 99 0.29 -11.43 -27.59
CA ASN A 99 -0.27 -12.45 -28.47
C ASN A 99 -1.80 -12.61 -28.35
N SER A 100 -2.53 -11.50 -28.24
CA SER A 100 -3.99 -11.53 -28.37
C SER A 100 -4.38 -11.78 -29.82
N THR A 101 -5.59 -12.30 -30.05
CA THR A 101 -6.06 -12.73 -31.38
C THR A 101 -6.64 -11.59 -32.21
N THR A 102 -7.13 -10.52 -31.58
CA THR A 102 -7.72 -9.36 -32.27
C THR A 102 -7.37 -8.06 -31.55
N THR A 103 -7.52 -6.93 -32.25
CA THR A 103 -7.43 -5.59 -31.66
C THR A 103 -8.41 -5.41 -30.50
N ASP A 104 -9.67 -5.80 -30.66
CA ASP A 104 -10.69 -5.57 -29.62
C ASP A 104 -10.44 -6.44 -28.38
N GLN A 105 -9.97 -7.67 -28.59
CA GLN A 105 -9.68 -8.59 -27.49
C GLN A 105 -8.55 -8.07 -26.61
N ARG A 106 -7.45 -7.53 -27.18
CA ARG A 106 -6.32 -7.01 -26.38
C ARG A 106 -6.77 -5.91 -25.42
N PHE A 107 -7.72 -5.07 -25.83
CA PHE A 107 -8.22 -3.96 -25.03
C PHE A 107 -9.24 -4.45 -23.99
N THR A 108 -10.11 -5.40 -24.36
CA THR A 108 -11.05 -6.02 -23.42
C THR A 108 -10.31 -6.76 -22.30
N ASP A 109 -9.27 -7.52 -22.63
CA ASP A 109 -8.44 -8.23 -21.65
C ASP A 109 -7.68 -7.25 -20.76
N THR A 110 -7.14 -6.17 -21.34
CA THR A 110 -6.43 -5.12 -20.60
C THR A 110 -7.34 -4.45 -19.57
N ALA A 111 -8.54 -4.02 -19.99
CA ALA A 111 -9.51 -3.41 -19.10
C ALA A 111 -9.99 -4.40 -18.03
N SER A 112 -10.22 -5.67 -18.40
CA SER A 112 -10.62 -6.73 -17.48
C SER A 112 -9.56 -6.99 -16.41
N LEU A 113 -8.28 -7.04 -16.80
CA LEU A 113 -7.17 -7.25 -15.87
C LEU A 113 -6.99 -6.08 -14.92
N ALA A 114 -7.06 -4.83 -15.42
CA ALA A 114 -7.00 -3.64 -14.57
C ALA A 114 -8.18 -3.61 -13.58
N ASN A 115 -9.41 -3.83 -14.07
CA ASN A 115 -10.60 -3.87 -13.23
C ASN A 115 -10.55 -5.01 -12.20
N TRP A 116 -10.03 -6.18 -12.58
CA TRP A 116 -9.81 -7.27 -11.66
C TRP A 116 -8.86 -6.85 -10.54
N TYR A 117 -7.71 -6.22 -10.85
CA TYR A 117 -6.78 -5.75 -9.82
C TYR A 117 -7.45 -4.77 -8.85
N TYR A 118 -8.05 -3.69 -9.37
CA TYR A 118 -8.67 -2.67 -8.51
C TYR A 118 -9.87 -3.22 -7.73
N GLY A 119 -10.60 -4.19 -8.28
CA GLY A 119 -11.70 -4.87 -7.59
C GLY A 119 -11.27 -5.76 -6.42
N HIS A 120 -9.98 -6.15 -6.35
CA HIS A 120 -9.42 -6.91 -5.23
C HIS A 120 -8.71 -6.02 -4.20
N LYS A 121 -8.74 -4.68 -4.38
CA LYS A 121 -8.28 -3.74 -3.37
C LYS A 121 -9.40 -3.54 -2.35
N VAL A 122 -9.15 -3.95 -1.12
CA VAL A 122 -10.11 -3.89 -0.02
C VAL A 122 -9.59 -2.93 1.04
N THR A 123 -10.45 -2.04 1.52
CA THR A 123 -10.12 -1.15 2.62
C THR A 123 -10.51 -1.79 3.94
N VAL A 124 -9.55 -1.91 4.85
CA VAL A 124 -9.75 -2.47 6.19
C VAL A 124 -9.43 -1.42 7.26
N ALA A 125 -10.17 -1.45 8.37
CA ALA A 125 -9.84 -0.63 9.54
C ALA A 125 -8.56 -1.16 10.19
N ILE A 126 -7.62 -0.28 10.53
CA ILE A 126 -6.39 -0.69 11.24
C ILE A 126 -6.73 -1.09 12.68
N ALA A 127 -7.62 -0.33 13.34
CA ALA A 127 -8.15 -0.70 14.65
C ALA A 127 -9.29 -1.73 14.51
N ASN A 128 -8.92 -3.01 14.37
CA ASN A 128 -9.90 -4.10 14.33
C ASN A 128 -10.13 -4.68 15.74
N THR A 129 -10.98 -4.00 16.51
CA THR A 129 -11.36 -4.35 17.88
C THR A 129 -12.81 -3.97 18.15
N GLN A 130 -13.49 -4.72 19.00
CA GLN A 130 -14.82 -4.38 19.52
C GLN A 130 -14.75 -3.70 20.90
N GLU A 131 -13.59 -3.77 21.56
CA GLU A 131 -13.36 -3.13 22.85
C GLU A 131 -13.09 -1.65 22.67
N LYS A 132 -13.50 -0.87 23.67
CA LYS A 132 -13.32 0.57 23.70
C LYS A 132 -12.63 0.99 24.98
N THR A 133 -11.85 2.04 24.89
CA THR A 133 -11.33 2.78 26.03
C THR A 133 -12.47 3.48 26.77
N ALA A 134 -12.20 4.02 27.95
CA ALA A 134 -13.17 4.84 28.69
C ALA A 134 -13.63 6.09 27.91
N ASN A 135 -12.80 6.60 27.00
CA ASN A 135 -13.13 7.75 26.13
C ASN A 135 -13.92 7.35 24.87
N GLY A 136 -14.16 6.05 24.66
CA GLY A 136 -14.97 5.53 23.56
C GLY A 136 -14.21 5.28 22.24
N ASN A 137 -12.88 5.45 22.25
CA ASN A 137 -12.01 5.09 21.12
C ASN A 137 -11.76 3.57 21.09
N PRO A 138 -11.37 2.98 19.95
CA PRO A 138 -11.00 1.57 19.88
C PRO A 138 -9.81 1.28 20.79
N LEU A 139 -9.93 0.25 21.64
CA LEU A 139 -8.84 -0.17 22.52
C LEU A 139 -7.88 -1.10 21.76
N MET A 140 -6.67 -0.60 21.49
CA MET A 140 -5.64 -1.36 20.78
C MET A 140 -4.84 -2.25 21.73
N ALA A 141 -4.46 -1.71 22.89
CA ALA A 141 -3.64 -2.43 23.86
C ALA A 141 -3.79 -1.84 25.26
N ARG A 142 -3.50 -2.66 26.27
CA ARG A 142 -3.28 -2.24 27.65
C ARG A 142 -1.78 -2.35 27.93
N ILE A 143 -1.11 -1.24 28.16
CA ILE A 143 0.35 -1.20 28.24
C ILE A 143 0.78 -1.06 29.70
N GLY A 144 1.60 -1.99 30.20
CA GLY A 144 2.06 -1.98 31.58
C GLY A 144 2.83 -0.71 31.92
N GLN A 145 2.43 0.00 32.99
CA GLN A 145 3.18 1.14 33.49
C GLN A 145 4.30 0.64 34.41
N THR A 146 5.55 0.84 33.98
CA THR A 146 6.76 0.28 34.63
C THR A 146 7.01 0.81 36.04
N ASP A 147 6.36 1.90 36.44
CA ASP A 147 6.44 2.41 37.81
C ASP A 147 5.53 1.69 38.80
N TRP A 148 4.56 0.91 38.31
CA TRP A 148 3.64 0.11 39.11
C TRP A 148 3.93 -1.38 38.96
N THR A 149 3.25 -2.20 39.76
CA THR A 149 3.32 -3.66 39.64
C THR A 149 2.07 -4.27 39.00
N ASP A 150 1.01 -3.47 38.85
CA ASP A 150 -0.34 -3.91 38.51
C ASP A 150 -1.15 -2.90 37.66
N LYS A 151 -0.58 -1.74 37.31
CA LYS A 151 -1.28 -0.74 36.48
C LYS A 151 -0.89 -0.83 35.01
N THR A 152 -1.87 -0.57 34.16
CA THR A 152 -1.72 -0.42 32.72
C THR A 152 -2.23 0.94 32.28
N ILE A 153 -1.86 1.36 31.07
CA ILE A 153 -2.41 2.49 30.34
C ILE A 153 -3.14 1.97 29.12
N ASP A 154 -4.42 2.31 28.98
CA ASP A 154 -5.19 2.06 27.78
C ASP A 154 -4.63 2.87 26.60
N ALA A 155 -4.36 2.20 25.48
CA ALA A 155 -3.82 2.80 24.28
C ALA A 155 -4.76 2.64 23.07
N THR A 156 -4.85 3.68 22.25
CA THR A 156 -5.57 3.70 20.97
C THR A 156 -4.63 4.10 19.84
N LEU A 157 -5.10 4.11 18.59
CA LEU A 157 -4.34 4.65 17.47
C LEU A 157 -4.31 6.18 17.53
N ALA A 158 -3.20 6.78 17.11
CA ALA A 158 -3.10 8.24 16.95
C ALA A 158 -4.22 8.81 16.04
N ASP A 159 -4.63 8.05 15.02
CA ASP A 159 -5.89 8.23 14.30
C ASP A 159 -6.77 6.98 14.52
N PRO A 160 -7.77 7.05 15.41
CA PRO A 160 -8.70 5.95 15.69
C PRO A 160 -9.50 5.44 14.48
N THR A 161 -9.60 6.25 13.42
CA THR A 161 -10.35 5.93 12.20
C THR A 161 -9.47 5.48 11.04
N ALA A 162 -8.16 5.34 11.28
CA ALA A 162 -7.21 4.99 10.24
C ALA A 162 -7.57 3.68 9.54
N GLN A 163 -7.45 3.72 8.21
CA GLN A 163 -7.71 2.59 7.31
C GLN A 163 -6.46 2.26 6.51
N ALA A 164 -6.37 1.01 6.07
CA ALA A 164 -5.34 0.53 5.17
C ALA A 164 -5.99 -0.18 3.98
N THR A 165 -5.41 -0.01 2.80
CA THR A 165 -5.82 -0.77 1.62
C THR A 165 -4.95 -2.01 1.50
N VAL A 166 -5.58 -3.17 1.43
CA VAL A 166 -4.95 -4.49 1.29
C VAL A 166 -5.42 -5.15 -0.01
N PHE A 167 -4.72 -6.21 -0.43
CA PHE A 167 -5.10 -6.97 -1.61
C PHE A 167 -5.71 -8.30 -1.17
N SER A 168 -6.97 -8.57 -1.53
CA SER A 168 -7.73 -9.70 -0.98
C SER A 168 -7.16 -11.09 -1.34
N LEU A 169 -6.28 -11.16 -2.33
CA LEU A 169 -5.63 -12.41 -2.75
C LEU A 169 -4.17 -12.52 -2.31
N ALA A 170 -3.63 -11.54 -1.59
CA ALA A 170 -2.24 -11.55 -1.11
C ALA A 170 -2.07 -12.28 0.24
N GLY A 171 -3.06 -13.09 0.64
CA GLY A 171 -3.04 -13.85 1.89
C GLY A 171 -3.40 -13.02 3.12
N GLU A 172 -3.17 -13.60 4.29
CA GLU A 172 -3.56 -13.01 5.57
C GLU A 172 -2.79 -11.72 5.89
N VAL A 173 -3.49 -10.76 6.49
CA VAL A 173 -2.87 -9.60 7.11
C VAL A 173 -2.38 -10.01 8.49
N THR A 174 -1.13 -9.67 8.79
CA THR A 174 -0.52 -9.89 10.10
C THR A 174 -0.27 -8.56 10.78
N GLU A 175 -0.44 -8.54 12.09
CA GLU A 175 -0.22 -7.37 12.93
C GLU A 175 0.97 -7.62 13.85
N LYS A 176 1.85 -6.63 13.96
CA LYS A 176 2.89 -6.58 14.99
C LYS A 176 2.74 -5.30 15.79
N VAL A 177 2.45 -5.45 17.07
CA VAL A 177 2.42 -4.35 18.04
C VAL A 177 3.75 -4.28 18.79
N SER A 178 4.22 -3.07 19.06
CA SER A 178 5.40 -2.79 19.87
C SER A 178 5.06 -1.70 20.89
N TYR A 179 5.52 -1.89 22.12
CA TYR A 179 5.21 -1.02 23.25
C TYR A 179 6.46 -0.28 23.70
N ASP A 180 6.27 0.97 24.11
CA ASP A 180 7.30 1.76 24.76
C ASP A 180 7.27 1.49 26.28
N ASP A 181 8.42 1.63 26.95
CA ASP A 181 8.49 1.54 28.41
C ASP A 181 7.85 2.79 29.05
N LEU A 182 6.69 2.61 29.66
CA LEU A 182 5.93 3.72 30.25
C LEU A 182 6.37 3.97 31.69
N SER A 183 6.88 5.16 32.00
CA SER A 183 7.23 5.59 33.36
C SER A 183 6.90 7.06 33.56
N GLY A 184 6.78 7.47 34.82
CA GLY A 184 6.38 8.82 35.21
C GLY A 184 4.91 9.09 34.94
N THR A 185 4.61 10.37 34.70
CA THR A 185 3.29 10.83 34.27
C THR A 185 3.13 10.62 32.77
N VAL A 186 2.09 9.90 32.39
CA VAL A 186 1.63 9.68 31.01
C VAL A 186 0.36 10.49 30.81
N HIS A 187 0.30 11.31 29.77
CA HIS A 187 -0.87 12.11 29.43
C HIS A 187 -1.60 11.53 28.23
N VAL A 188 -2.89 11.85 28.11
CA VAL A 188 -3.65 11.51 26.90
C VAL A 188 -2.96 12.09 25.66
N GLY A 189 -2.75 11.25 24.64
CA GLY A 189 -2.08 11.60 23.40
C GLY A 189 -0.56 11.35 23.40
N ASP A 190 0.05 11.02 24.54
CA ASP A 190 1.46 10.62 24.57
C ASP A 190 1.65 9.35 23.75
N LYS A 191 2.72 9.29 22.96
CA LYS A 191 3.07 8.08 22.21
C LYS A 191 3.51 6.99 23.20
N VAL A 192 2.92 5.81 23.06
CA VAL A 192 3.15 4.65 23.95
C VAL A 192 3.52 3.38 23.19
N GLY A 193 3.62 3.46 21.87
CA GLY A 193 4.03 2.32 21.04
C GLY A 193 3.70 2.54 19.57
N SER A 194 3.63 1.43 18.84
CA SER A 194 3.22 1.41 17.43
C SER A 194 2.62 0.08 17.03
N VAL A 195 1.79 0.12 15.99
CA VAL A 195 1.29 -1.05 15.27
C VAL A 195 1.86 -1.05 13.85
N THR A 196 2.26 -2.22 13.37
CA THR A 196 2.67 -2.44 11.98
C THR A 196 1.81 -3.54 11.37
N LEU A 197 1.11 -3.22 10.27
CA LEU A 197 0.40 -4.21 9.46
C LEU A 197 1.30 -4.68 8.30
N LYS A 198 1.29 -5.99 8.06
CA LYS A 198 1.97 -6.62 6.94
C LYS A 198 1.07 -7.61 6.22
N GLN A 199 1.20 -7.68 4.90
CA GLN A 199 0.58 -8.71 4.08
C GLN A 199 1.66 -9.30 3.17
N ASP A 200 1.75 -10.63 3.11
CA ASP A 200 2.80 -11.36 2.38
C ASP A 200 4.23 -10.82 2.64
N GLY A 201 4.54 -10.54 3.92
CA GLY A 201 5.82 -9.96 4.33
C GLY A 201 6.03 -8.48 3.98
N THR A 202 5.20 -7.91 3.11
CA THR A 202 5.22 -6.49 2.71
C THR A 202 4.54 -5.64 3.76
N LYS A 203 5.18 -4.52 4.14
CA LYS A 203 4.63 -3.57 5.10
C LYS A 203 3.53 -2.74 4.43
N ILE A 204 2.32 -2.79 4.99
CA ILE A 204 1.15 -2.07 4.48
C ILE A 204 0.97 -0.73 5.18
N ALA A 205 1.03 -0.73 6.52
CA ALA A 205 0.86 0.47 7.33
C ALA A 205 1.69 0.42 8.61
N VAL A 206 2.06 1.59 9.11
CA VAL A 206 2.64 1.78 10.45
C VAL A 206 1.92 2.95 11.08
N MET A 207 1.36 2.74 12.27
CA MET A 207 0.64 3.76 13.02
C MET A 207 1.14 3.81 14.45
N ASP A 208 1.16 5.01 15.02
CA ASP A 208 1.52 5.21 16.41
C ASP A 208 0.36 4.84 17.33
N LEU A 209 0.68 4.20 18.44
CA LEU A 209 -0.23 4.05 19.57
C LEU A 209 -0.05 5.23 20.52
N VAL A 210 -1.16 5.80 20.96
CA VAL A 210 -1.19 6.89 21.93
C VAL A 210 -1.99 6.50 23.17
N ALA A 211 -1.59 7.02 24.32
CA ALA A 211 -2.33 6.86 25.57
C ALA A 211 -3.71 7.51 25.43
N ASP A 212 -4.76 6.81 25.87
CA ASP A 212 -6.14 7.33 25.88
C ASP A 212 -6.67 7.49 27.31
N GLU A 213 -5.77 7.55 28.29
CA GLU A 213 -6.07 7.92 29.66
C GLU A 213 -4.84 8.56 30.34
N GLU A 214 -5.09 9.23 31.47
CA GLU A 214 -4.03 9.81 32.30
C GLU A 214 -3.44 8.74 33.22
N GLY A 215 -2.12 8.61 33.21
CA GLY A 215 -1.35 7.74 34.09
C GLY A 215 -0.44 8.54 35.00
N ALA A 216 -0.60 8.44 36.32
CA ALA A 216 0.33 9.07 37.26
C ALA A 216 1.33 8.03 37.83
N GLY A 217 2.58 8.44 38.00
CA GLY A 217 3.55 7.69 38.78
C GLY A 217 3.16 7.64 40.27
N PRO A 218 3.69 6.67 41.05
CA PRO A 218 3.37 6.51 42.45
C PRO A 218 3.89 7.69 43.28
N ASN A 219 3.08 8.16 44.23
CA ASN A 219 3.52 9.09 45.24
C ASN A 219 4.54 8.41 46.21
N PRO A 220 5.22 9.14 47.12
CA PRO A 220 6.28 8.55 47.95
C PRO A 220 5.86 7.34 48.81
N ILE A 221 4.60 7.29 49.26
CA ILE A 221 4.08 6.17 50.05
C ILE A 221 3.79 4.98 49.13
N GLU A 222 3.11 5.24 48.01
CA GLU A 222 2.82 4.22 46.99
C GLU A 222 4.10 3.62 46.42
N TRP A 223 5.13 4.45 46.21
CA TRP A 223 6.43 4.01 45.74
C TRP A 223 7.06 2.99 46.69
N LEU A 224 6.97 3.24 48.01
CA LEU A 224 7.48 2.32 49.02
C LEU A 224 6.70 1.00 48.99
N LEU A 225 5.37 1.07 48.85
CA LEU A 225 4.51 -0.11 48.74
C LEU A 225 4.83 -0.92 47.48
N VAL A 226 5.02 -0.26 46.33
CA VAL A 226 5.44 -0.91 45.08
C VAL A 226 6.79 -1.60 45.26
N LYS A 227 7.76 -1.00 45.97
CA LYS A 227 9.06 -1.66 46.24
C LYS A 227 8.92 -2.91 47.10
N LEU A 228 8.06 -2.87 48.12
CA LEU A 228 7.77 -4.04 48.96
C LEU A 228 7.06 -5.14 48.15
N ASP A 229 6.10 -4.79 47.31
CA ASP A 229 5.39 -5.73 46.44
C ASP A 229 6.35 -6.39 45.43
N ARG A 230 7.24 -5.60 44.80
CA ARG A 230 8.30 -6.14 43.91
C ARG A 230 9.23 -7.12 44.63
N LEU A 231 9.56 -6.87 45.90
CA LEU A 231 10.37 -7.80 46.68
C LEU A 231 9.65 -9.14 46.88
N GLY A 232 8.36 -9.11 47.24
CA GLY A 232 7.52 -10.30 47.36
C GLY A 232 7.41 -11.06 46.03
N ARG A 233 7.10 -10.35 44.94
CA ARG A 233 7.02 -10.92 43.59
C ARG A 233 8.33 -11.57 43.15
N ARG A 234 9.49 -11.00 43.49
CA ARG A 234 10.80 -11.61 43.18
C ARG A 234 11.03 -12.92 43.94
N ILE A 235 10.53 -13.04 45.18
CA ILE A 235 10.59 -14.30 45.95
C ILE A 235 9.69 -15.36 45.29
N ASP A 236 8.53 -14.94 44.80
CA ASP A 236 7.54 -15.82 44.17
C ASP A 236 7.74 -16.05 42.67
N ASN A 237 8.82 -15.48 42.09
CA ASN A 237 9.10 -15.50 40.64
C ASN A 237 7.93 -14.99 39.76
N ARG A 238 7.26 -13.92 40.20
CA ARG A 238 6.18 -13.23 39.48
C ARG A 238 6.68 -12.00 38.71
N PRO A 239 6.00 -11.56 37.63
CA PRO A 239 6.32 -10.33 36.91
C PRO A 239 6.37 -9.10 37.82
N LEU A 240 7.34 -8.21 37.60
CA LEU A 240 7.59 -7.02 38.44
C LEU A 240 6.77 -5.78 38.02
N THR A 241 6.10 -5.88 36.88
CA THR A 241 5.20 -4.89 36.27
C THR A 241 3.98 -5.63 35.74
N ALA A 242 2.89 -4.92 35.46
CA ALA A 242 1.80 -5.50 34.69
C ALA A 242 2.34 -5.88 33.30
N GLU A 243 1.88 -7.02 32.76
CA GLU A 243 2.21 -7.41 31.40
C GLU A 243 1.36 -6.60 30.42
N SER A 244 1.98 -6.10 29.35
CA SER A 244 1.25 -5.44 28.28
C SER A 244 0.48 -6.47 27.46
N GLU A 245 -0.75 -6.14 27.08
CA GLU A 245 -1.65 -7.00 26.33
C GLU A 245 -2.12 -6.28 25.06
N THR A 246 -2.04 -6.96 23.92
CA THR A 246 -2.69 -6.50 22.68
C THR A 246 -4.14 -6.96 22.68
N VAL A 247 -5.07 -6.03 22.47
CA VAL A 247 -6.52 -6.30 22.43
C VAL A 247 -7.03 -6.36 20.99
N ALA A 248 -6.52 -5.48 20.12
CA ALA A 248 -6.84 -5.52 18.70
C ALA A 248 -6.29 -6.77 18.03
N LYS A 249 -6.95 -7.16 16.94
CA LYS A 249 -6.52 -8.27 16.08
C LYS A 249 -6.16 -7.72 14.72
N ALA A 250 -5.37 -8.49 13.97
CA ALA A 250 -5.15 -8.19 12.58
C ALA A 250 -6.50 -8.11 11.83
N PRO A 251 -6.66 -7.18 10.87
CA PRO A 251 -7.86 -7.09 10.06
C PRO A 251 -8.04 -8.35 9.20
N GLU A 252 -9.28 -8.82 9.07
CA GLU A 252 -9.65 -9.89 8.13
C GLU A 252 -9.98 -9.28 6.76
N VAL A 253 -9.65 -10.00 5.68
CA VAL A 253 -9.83 -9.56 4.28
C VAL A 253 -10.79 -10.47 3.54
#